data_AF-A0A7W8CS55-F1
#
_entry.id   AF-A0A7W8CS55-F1
#
_cell.length_a   1.000
_cell.length_b   1.000
_cell.length_c   1.000
_cell.angle_alpha   90.00
_cell.angle_beta   90.00
_cell.angle_gamma   90.00
#
_symmetry.space_group_name_H-M   'P 1'
#
loop_
_entity.id
_entity.type
_entity.pdbx_description
1 polymer ?
#
loop_
_entity_poly.entity_id
_entity_poly.type
_entity_poly.pdbx_seq_one_letter_code
_entity_poly.pdbx_strand_id
1 'polypeptide(L)'
;MQDFAQGVPATFSPAFKTELPVDYTMYDYLVYVLNDVHAYWSPLMTGDGYPAPAVTYSFPGSGEPIVTDCTMSAPNDPLQAFYCGKDDQIVITLEMALQLWNGTVKFNYDPPIEYEAGDFSVAFVVAHEYAHNLQNELGWLPVSDNASPIATSRSIELNADCLTGVWANSVYARGLLETTDIQEVMRTLADIGEDSSKLNKTHGTPKERTDAFLLGYNSGFAPSCDPYLTTPH
;
A
#
# COMPACT_ATOMS: atom_id res chain seq x y z
N MET A 1 -1.46 12.13 14.91
CA MET A 1 -2.52 11.37 14.22
C MET A 1 -3.50 12.37 13.67
N GLN A 2 -3.76 12.30 12.36
CA GLN A 2 -4.80 13.11 11.71
C GLN A 2 -5.99 12.21 11.39
N ASP A 3 -7.19 12.71 11.65
CA ASP A 3 -8.44 12.07 11.27
C ASP A 3 -8.73 12.42 9.80
N PHE A 4 -9.12 11.41 9.03
CA PHE A 4 -9.46 11.52 7.62
C PHE A 4 -10.51 12.59 7.33
N ALA A 5 -11.37 12.90 8.30
CA ALA A 5 -12.43 13.89 8.17
C ALA A 5 -11.95 15.35 8.01
N GLN A 6 -10.64 15.63 8.13
CA GLN A 6 -10.10 17.00 8.18
C GLN A 6 -9.06 17.28 7.07
N GLY A 7 -9.48 17.22 5.80
CA GLY A 7 -9.04 18.18 4.77
C GLY A 7 -7.92 17.78 3.80
N VAL A 8 -8.21 17.87 2.49
CA VAL A 8 -7.65 18.83 1.50
C VAL A 8 -8.74 19.00 0.41
N PRO A 9 -9.05 20.20 -0.12
CA PRO A 9 -10.02 20.36 -1.21
C PRO A 9 -9.61 19.53 -2.44
N ALA A 10 -10.58 18.83 -3.03
CA ALA A 10 -10.45 17.99 -4.24
C ALA A 10 -10.17 18.80 -5.54
N THR A 11 -9.25 19.77 -5.50
CA THR A 11 -8.91 20.62 -6.65
C THR A 11 -7.59 20.23 -7.31
N PHE A 12 -6.88 19.24 -6.78
CA PHE A 12 -5.63 18.75 -7.36
C PHE A 12 -5.68 17.24 -7.59
N SER A 13 -5.41 16.84 -8.82
CA SER A 13 -5.10 15.47 -9.20
C SER A 13 -3.73 15.51 -9.87
N PRO A 14 -2.66 14.99 -9.25
CA PRO A 14 -1.40 14.79 -9.94
C PRO A 14 -1.56 13.82 -11.12
N ALA A 15 -2.71 13.12 -11.23
CA ALA A 15 -3.04 12.18 -12.29
C ALA A 15 -1.97 11.10 -12.48
N PHE A 16 -1.32 10.74 -11.37
CA PHE A 16 -0.15 9.88 -11.35
C PHE A 16 0.86 10.26 -12.45
N LYS A 17 1.33 11.51 -12.39
CA LYS A 17 2.48 12.00 -13.17
C LYS A 17 3.73 12.17 -12.30
N THR A 18 4.87 11.82 -12.89
CA THR A 18 6.24 11.86 -12.32
C THR A 18 6.78 13.23 -11.89
N GLU A 19 6.01 14.32 -12.04
CA GLU A 19 6.39 15.66 -11.57
C GLU A 19 5.33 16.19 -10.59
N LEU A 20 5.74 16.39 -9.33
CA LEU A 20 4.95 17.18 -8.39
C LEU A 20 4.96 18.65 -8.84
N PRO A 21 3.83 19.35 -8.84
CA PRO A 21 3.83 20.78 -9.11
C PRO A 21 4.65 21.52 -8.06
N VAL A 22 5.18 22.70 -8.43
CA VAL A 22 6.17 23.48 -7.67
C VAL A 22 5.78 23.76 -6.22
N ASP A 23 4.47 23.81 -5.91
CA ASP A 23 3.94 24.11 -4.57
C ASP A 23 3.47 22.86 -3.79
N TYR A 24 3.72 21.64 -4.28
CA TYR A 24 3.29 20.39 -3.65
C TYR A 24 4.45 19.61 -3.07
N THR A 25 4.23 19.08 -1.87
CA THR A 25 5.19 18.24 -1.16
C THR A 25 4.87 16.76 -1.32
N MET A 26 5.81 15.88 -0.97
CA MET A 26 5.55 14.44 -0.87
C MET A 26 4.42 14.14 0.13
N TYR A 27 4.29 14.94 1.18
CA TYR A 27 3.18 14.84 2.12
C TYR A 27 1.83 15.03 1.42
N ASP A 28 1.70 16.08 0.59
CA ASP A 28 0.47 16.36 -0.16
C ASP A 28 0.14 15.23 -1.15
N TYR A 29 1.17 14.63 -1.76
CA TYR A 29 1.00 13.48 -2.65
C TYR A 29 0.47 12.25 -1.90
N LEU A 30 1.06 11.90 -0.75
CA LEU A 30 0.59 10.78 0.07
C LEU A 30 -0.86 10.98 0.54
N VAL A 31 -1.21 12.21 0.96
CA VAL A 31 -2.61 12.56 1.31
C VAL A 31 -3.54 12.43 0.11
N TYR A 32 -3.12 12.87 -1.08
CA TYR A 32 -3.91 12.71 -2.31
C TYR A 32 -4.19 11.24 -2.62
N VAL A 33 -3.16 10.38 -2.62
CA VAL A 33 -3.34 8.97 -2.94
C VAL A 33 -4.24 8.30 -1.91
N LEU A 34 -4.01 8.58 -0.62
CA LEU A 34 -4.84 8.02 0.45
C LEU A 34 -6.32 8.42 0.29
N ASN A 35 -6.58 9.68 -0.09
CA ASN A 35 -7.92 10.17 -0.44
C ASN A 35 -8.54 9.45 -1.63
N ASP A 36 -7.77 9.20 -2.68
CA ASP A 36 -8.24 8.49 -3.87
C ASP A 36 -8.60 7.03 -3.56
N VAL A 37 -7.74 6.33 -2.81
CA VAL A 37 -7.97 4.94 -2.38
C VAL A 37 -9.20 4.84 -1.47
N HIS A 38 -9.32 5.73 -0.48
CA HIS A 38 -10.49 5.76 0.40
C HIS A 38 -11.78 6.05 -0.37
N ALA A 39 -11.76 7.01 -1.30
CA ALA A 39 -12.93 7.35 -2.10
C ALA A 39 -13.40 6.19 -3.00
N TYR A 40 -12.48 5.31 -3.41
CA TYR A 40 -12.81 4.09 -4.14
C TYR A 40 -13.45 3.02 -3.24
N TRP A 41 -12.87 2.73 -2.08
CA TRP A 41 -13.30 1.60 -1.24
C TRP A 41 -14.51 1.90 -0.35
N SER A 42 -14.63 3.12 0.18
CA SER A 42 -15.74 3.50 1.07
C SER A 42 -17.15 3.21 0.51
N PRO A 43 -17.50 3.57 -0.74
CA PRO A 43 -18.82 3.22 -1.29
C PRO A 43 -19.01 1.72 -1.52
N LEU A 44 -17.94 0.96 -1.79
CA LEU A 44 -18.02 -0.51 -1.96
C LEU A 44 -18.31 -1.19 -0.61
N MET A 45 -17.54 -0.84 0.43
CA MET A 45 -17.72 -1.36 1.79
C MET A 45 -19.12 -1.06 2.33
N THR A 46 -19.57 0.19 2.20
CA THR A 46 -20.91 0.59 2.66
C THR A 46 -22.03 -0.03 1.81
N GLY A 47 -21.79 -0.24 0.51
CA GLY A 47 -22.70 -0.97 -0.37
C GLY A 47 -22.90 -2.43 0.04
N ASP A 48 -21.85 -3.07 0.56
CA ASP A 48 -21.87 -4.45 1.06
C ASP A 48 -22.35 -4.56 2.53
N GLY A 49 -22.74 -3.44 3.15
CA GLY A 49 -23.31 -3.39 4.50
C GLY A 49 -22.29 -3.26 5.64
N TYR A 50 -21.02 -3.02 5.32
CA TYR A 50 -19.97 -2.69 6.28
C TYR A 50 -19.97 -1.18 6.61
N PRO A 51 -19.39 -0.74 7.74
CA PRO A 51 -19.05 0.66 7.94
C PRO A 51 -18.09 1.17 6.85
N ALA A 52 -18.05 2.49 6.65
CA ALA A 52 -16.95 3.08 5.89
C ALA A 52 -15.63 2.82 6.64
N PRO A 53 -14.52 2.49 5.94
CA PRO A 53 -13.25 2.19 6.60
C PRO A 53 -12.80 3.34 7.51
N ALA A 54 -12.49 3.01 8.77
CA ALA A 54 -11.84 3.94 9.68
C ALA A 54 -10.35 3.92 9.40
N VAL A 55 -9.75 5.08 9.11
CA VAL A 55 -8.33 5.18 8.82
C VAL A 55 -7.75 6.46 9.41
N THR A 56 -6.67 6.32 10.17
CA THR A 56 -5.79 7.42 10.54
C THR A 56 -4.46 7.27 9.82
N TYR A 57 -3.67 8.34 9.74
CA TYR A 57 -2.35 8.26 9.11
C TYR A 57 -1.31 9.11 9.82
N SER A 58 -0.05 8.73 9.62
CA SER A 58 1.12 9.54 9.98
C SER A 58 2.22 9.41 8.92
N PHE A 59 2.80 10.55 8.53
CA PHE A 59 3.91 10.62 7.58
C PHE A 59 5.15 11.24 8.24
N PRO A 60 5.81 10.51 9.15
CA PRO A 60 6.94 11.04 9.91
C PRO A 60 8.11 11.39 8.99
N GLY A 61 8.70 12.55 9.24
CA GLY A 61 9.95 12.98 8.62
C GLY A 61 11.17 12.24 9.18
N SER A 62 12.33 12.44 8.54
CA SER A 62 13.60 11.87 9.02
C SER A 62 13.89 12.29 10.46
N GLY A 63 13.99 11.31 11.36
CA GLY A 63 14.28 11.51 12.79
C GLY A 63 13.07 11.91 13.64
N GLU A 64 11.87 11.99 13.05
CA GLU A 64 10.63 12.13 13.82
C GLU A 64 10.18 10.78 14.37
N PRO A 65 9.69 10.73 15.63
CA PRO A 65 9.25 9.47 16.22
C PRO A 65 7.95 8.98 15.58
N ILE A 66 7.87 7.68 15.37
CA ILE A 66 6.63 6.98 15.04
C ILE A 66 5.79 6.83 16.31
N VAL A 67 4.53 7.27 16.27
CA VAL A 67 3.61 7.20 17.40
C VAL A 67 2.36 6.42 16.99
N THR A 68 2.33 5.14 17.38
CA THR A 68 1.22 4.21 17.14
C THR A 68 1.09 3.20 18.30
N ASP A 69 -0.09 2.63 18.46
CA ASP A 69 -0.35 1.52 19.40
C ASP A 69 0.29 0.19 18.94
N CYS A 70 0.78 0.12 17.71
CA CYS A 70 1.66 -0.96 17.27
C CYS A 70 3.11 -0.64 17.63
N THR A 71 3.69 -1.40 18.56
CA THR A 71 5.12 -1.29 18.86
C THR A 71 5.93 -1.98 17.76
N MET A 72 6.05 -1.37 16.59
CA MET A 72 6.91 -1.87 15.52
C MET A 72 7.93 -0.82 15.09
N SER A 73 9.17 -1.28 15.04
CA SER A 73 10.40 -0.61 14.57
C SER A 73 11.10 0.34 15.54
N ALA A 74 12.43 0.39 15.42
CA ALA A 74 13.24 1.38 16.12
C ALA A 74 12.74 2.78 15.76
N PRO A 75 12.66 3.73 16.72
CA PRO A 75 12.04 5.05 16.53
C PRO A 75 12.65 5.93 15.42
N ASN A 76 13.67 5.43 14.69
CA ASN A 76 14.46 6.16 13.72
C ASN A 76 14.76 5.35 12.44
N ASP A 77 14.11 4.22 12.15
CA ASP A 77 14.31 3.58 10.85
C ASP A 77 13.60 4.43 9.77
N PRO A 78 14.36 5.05 8.84
CA PRO A 78 13.80 5.97 7.87
C PRO A 78 13.02 5.27 6.75
N LEU A 79 13.08 3.95 6.62
CA LEU A 79 12.42 3.20 5.54
C LEU A 79 11.28 2.32 6.07
N GLN A 80 10.13 2.94 6.33
CA GLN A 80 8.97 2.22 6.85
C GLN A 80 7.69 2.57 6.09
N ALA A 81 6.93 1.54 5.77
CA ALA A 81 5.53 1.58 5.40
C ALA A 81 4.85 0.41 6.11
N PHE A 82 3.78 0.68 6.86
CA PHE A 82 2.98 -0.36 7.50
C PHE A 82 1.61 0.16 7.93
N TYR A 83 0.66 -0.76 8.07
CA TYR A 83 -0.62 -0.54 8.74
C TYR A 83 -0.62 -1.12 10.16
N CYS A 84 -1.14 -0.34 11.12
CA CYS A 84 -1.40 -0.78 12.48
C CYS A 84 -2.90 -1.01 12.72
N GLY A 85 -3.27 -2.27 12.98
CA GLY A 85 -4.66 -2.63 13.29
C GLY A 85 -5.15 -2.23 14.70
N LYS A 86 -4.26 -1.78 15.61
CA LYS A 86 -4.64 -1.40 16.98
C LYS A 86 -5.23 0.02 17.08
N ASP A 87 -4.81 0.92 16.20
CA ASP A 87 -5.24 2.31 16.14
C ASP A 87 -5.65 2.76 14.71
N ASP A 88 -5.90 1.79 13.83
CA ASP A 88 -6.26 1.96 12.42
C ASP A 88 -5.36 2.93 11.66
N GLN A 89 -4.06 2.90 11.95
CA GLN A 89 -3.10 3.87 11.43
C GLN A 89 -2.27 3.32 10.27
N ILE A 90 -2.24 4.05 9.15
CA ILE A 90 -1.25 3.88 8.09
C ILE A 90 -0.03 4.77 8.41
N VAL A 91 1.15 4.17 8.48
CA VAL A 91 2.41 4.87 8.70
C VAL A 91 3.27 4.73 7.46
N ILE A 92 3.69 5.85 6.86
CA ILE A 92 4.64 5.86 5.73
C ILE A 92 5.66 6.96 5.99
N THR A 93 6.93 6.62 6.20
CA THR A 93 7.97 7.64 6.38
C THR A 93 8.17 8.44 5.10
N LEU A 94 8.36 9.76 5.23
CA LEU A 94 8.59 10.62 4.06
C LEU A 94 9.87 10.22 3.30
N GLU A 95 10.87 9.70 3.99
CA GLU A 95 12.10 9.20 3.36
C GLU A 95 11.84 7.94 2.52
N MET A 96 11.01 7.00 2.98
CA MET A 96 10.58 5.84 2.17
C MET A 96 9.86 6.29 0.90
N ALA A 97 8.89 7.19 1.04
CA ALA A 97 8.14 7.73 -0.09
C ALA A 97 9.05 8.46 -1.09
N LEU A 98 10.01 9.26 -0.62
CA LEU A 98 10.98 9.94 -1.48
C LEU A 98 11.95 8.97 -2.15
N GLN A 99 12.38 7.90 -1.47
CA GLN A 99 13.25 6.91 -2.11
C GLN A 99 12.50 6.09 -3.14
N LEU A 100 11.24 5.73 -2.88
CA LEU A 100 10.37 5.07 -3.88
C LEU A 100 10.17 5.98 -5.08
N TRP A 101 9.85 7.25 -4.85
CA TRP A 101 9.68 8.25 -5.91
C TRP A 101 10.93 8.41 -6.79
N ASN A 102 12.12 8.33 -6.19
CA ASN A 102 13.38 8.53 -6.91
C ASN A 102 14.01 7.23 -7.44
N GLY A 103 13.40 6.07 -7.20
CA GLY A 103 13.95 4.76 -7.58
C GLY A 103 15.24 4.40 -6.84
N THR A 104 15.39 4.88 -5.60
CA THR A 104 16.59 4.70 -4.79
C THR A 104 16.42 3.72 -3.62
N VAL A 105 15.24 3.10 -3.48
CA VAL A 105 15.00 2.02 -2.52
C VAL A 105 15.88 0.80 -2.83
N LYS A 106 16.47 0.18 -1.79
CA LYS A 106 17.47 -0.89 -1.93
C LYS A 106 17.21 -2.04 -0.96
N PHE A 107 16.27 -2.91 -1.29
CA PHE A 107 15.95 -4.05 -0.42
C PHE A 107 16.67 -5.35 -0.81
N ASN A 108 16.94 -5.60 -2.09
CA ASN A 108 17.43 -6.92 -2.55
C ASN A 108 18.61 -6.95 -3.54
N TYR A 109 19.04 -5.83 -4.13
CA TYR A 109 20.08 -5.83 -5.17
C TYR A 109 21.29 -4.93 -4.82
N ASP A 110 22.49 -5.49 -4.98
CA ASP A 110 23.79 -4.78 -4.94
C ASP A 110 24.67 -5.25 -6.13
N PRO A 111 25.09 -4.38 -7.08
CA PRO A 111 24.75 -2.95 -7.16
C PRO A 111 23.27 -2.71 -7.49
N PRO A 112 22.73 -1.55 -7.14
CA PRO A 112 21.33 -1.22 -7.38
C PRO A 112 21.03 -1.26 -8.87
N ILE A 113 19.84 -1.74 -9.22
CA ILE A 113 19.26 -1.47 -10.52
C ILE A 113 18.81 -0.02 -10.47
N GLU A 114 19.47 0.88 -11.20
CA GLU A 114 18.91 2.22 -11.45
C GLU A 114 17.69 2.03 -12.37
N TYR A 115 16.50 2.37 -11.89
CA TYR A 115 15.29 2.37 -12.71
C TYR A 115 14.44 3.60 -12.41
N GLU A 116 13.61 3.99 -13.38
CA GLU A 116 12.55 4.98 -13.20
C GLU A 116 11.49 4.32 -12.32
N ALA A 117 11.66 4.43 -10.99
CA ALA A 117 10.55 4.40 -10.08
C ALA A 117 9.93 5.79 -10.09
N GLY A 118 8.62 5.81 -9.87
CA GLY A 118 7.86 7.03 -10.00
C GLY A 118 6.83 7.14 -8.91
N ASP A 119 5.87 7.96 -9.23
CA ASP A 119 4.78 8.30 -8.35
C ASP A 119 3.81 7.13 -8.14
N PHE A 120 3.69 6.22 -9.11
CA PHE A 120 2.82 5.05 -8.96
C PHE A 120 3.43 3.97 -8.07
N SER A 121 4.77 3.89 -7.96
CA SER A 121 5.44 3.10 -6.91
C SER A 121 5.07 3.56 -5.50
N VAL A 122 5.04 4.88 -5.27
CA VAL A 122 4.60 5.45 -3.99
C VAL A 122 3.11 5.19 -3.77
N ALA A 123 2.30 5.35 -4.82
CA ALA A 123 0.87 5.15 -4.74
C ALA A 123 0.49 3.68 -4.43
N PHE A 124 1.22 2.74 -5.02
CA PHE A 124 1.10 1.32 -4.74
C PHE A 124 1.28 1.03 -3.25
N VAL A 125 2.31 1.57 -2.61
CA VAL A 125 2.56 1.34 -1.17
C VAL A 125 1.42 1.91 -0.32
N VAL A 126 0.92 3.11 -0.63
CA VAL A 126 -0.25 3.67 0.07
C VAL A 126 -1.47 2.76 -0.06
N ALA A 127 -1.76 2.29 -1.27
CA ALA A 127 -2.90 1.42 -1.54
C ALA A 127 -2.75 0.02 -0.88
N HIS A 128 -1.52 -0.48 -0.79
CA HIS A 128 -1.19 -1.73 -0.12
C HIS A 128 -1.45 -1.64 1.40
N GLU A 129 -0.97 -0.58 2.06
CA GLU A 129 -1.25 -0.37 3.48
C GLU A 129 -2.74 -0.13 3.75
N TYR A 130 -3.45 0.52 2.82
CA TYR A 130 -4.90 0.64 2.90
C TYR A 130 -5.60 -0.71 2.71
N ALA A 131 -5.07 -1.62 1.89
CA ALA A 131 -5.62 -2.97 1.78
C ALA A 131 -5.50 -3.75 3.10
N HIS A 132 -4.43 -3.55 3.88
CA HIS A 132 -4.37 -4.07 5.25
C HIS A 132 -5.43 -3.48 6.17
N ASN A 133 -5.76 -2.19 6.03
CA ASN A 133 -6.90 -1.60 6.74
C ASN A 133 -8.23 -2.30 6.36
N LEU A 134 -8.48 -2.55 5.08
CA LEU A 134 -9.67 -3.30 4.65
C LEU A 134 -9.69 -4.71 5.25
N GLN A 135 -8.56 -5.41 5.25
CA GLN A 135 -8.44 -6.72 5.87
C GLN A 135 -8.75 -6.66 7.37
N ASN A 136 -8.37 -5.58 8.07
CA ASN A 136 -8.72 -5.37 9.48
C ASN A 136 -10.23 -5.21 9.68
N GLU A 137 -10.84 -4.32 8.90
CA GLU A 137 -12.28 -4.00 8.96
C GLU A 137 -13.16 -5.20 8.62
N LEU A 138 -12.66 -6.08 7.74
CA LEU A 138 -13.31 -7.34 7.36
C LEU A 138 -13.04 -8.48 8.36
N GLY A 139 -12.22 -8.25 9.39
CA GLY A 139 -11.90 -9.20 10.44
C GLY A 139 -10.91 -10.30 10.01
N TRP A 140 -10.10 -10.04 8.98
CA TRP A 140 -9.13 -10.97 8.43
C TRP A 140 -7.75 -10.88 9.10
N LEU A 141 -7.43 -9.75 9.75
CA LEU A 141 -6.19 -9.58 10.51
C LEU A 141 -6.35 -9.95 12.00
N PRO A 142 -5.32 -10.55 12.63
CA PRO A 142 -5.32 -10.76 14.07
C PRO A 142 -5.06 -9.43 14.79
N VAL A 143 -6.11 -8.78 15.29
CA VAL A 143 -5.99 -7.49 16.02
C VAL A 143 -5.51 -7.66 17.47
N SER A 144 -5.58 -8.88 18.00
CA SER A 144 -5.14 -9.20 19.37
C SER A 144 -4.03 -10.24 19.36
N ASP A 145 -3.09 -10.11 20.31
CA ASP A 145 -1.94 -11.02 20.46
C ASP A 145 -2.35 -12.50 20.68
N ASN A 146 -3.62 -12.77 20.98
CA ASN A 146 -4.18 -14.11 21.19
C ASN A 146 -5.05 -14.61 20.02
N ALA A 147 -5.27 -13.81 18.98
CA ALA A 147 -6.03 -14.22 17.79
C ALA A 147 -5.11 -14.98 16.84
N SER A 148 -5.53 -16.17 16.41
CA SER A 148 -4.86 -16.85 15.29
C SER A 148 -5.23 -16.13 14.00
N PRO A 149 -4.26 -15.79 13.12
CA PRO A 149 -4.57 -15.16 11.84
C PRO A 149 -5.42 -16.11 10.98
N ILE A 150 -6.34 -15.55 10.19
CA ILE A 150 -7.22 -16.33 9.31
C ILE A 150 -6.44 -17.02 8.18
N ALA A 151 -5.28 -16.47 7.83
CA ALA A 151 -4.40 -16.94 6.77
C ALA A 151 -2.92 -16.75 7.16
N THR A 152 -2.00 -17.29 6.37
CA THR A 152 -0.56 -17.07 6.60
C THR A 152 -0.19 -15.61 6.31
N SER A 153 0.90 -15.11 6.92
CA SER A 153 1.43 -13.75 6.61
C SER A 153 1.59 -13.56 5.10
N ARG A 154 2.15 -14.54 4.39
CA ARG A 154 2.24 -14.53 2.91
C ARG A 154 0.88 -14.36 2.22
N SER A 155 -0.16 -15.03 2.70
CA SER A 155 -1.49 -14.98 2.09
C SER A 155 -2.15 -13.62 2.25
N ILE A 156 -1.94 -12.99 3.40
CA ILE A 156 -2.41 -11.63 3.72
C ILE A 156 -1.75 -10.62 2.78
N GLU A 157 -0.44 -10.75 2.56
CA GLU A 157 0.34 -9.87 1.67
C GLU A 157 -0.09 -10.00 0.21
N LEU A 158 -0.26 -11.23 -0.29
CA LEU A 158 -0.74 -11.45 -1.67
C LEU A 158 -2.17 -10.96 -1.86
N ASN A 159 -3.03 -11.09 -0.84
CA ASN A 159 -4.35 -10.51 -0.89
C ASN A 159 -4.29 -8.97 -0.94
N ALA A 160 -3.40 -8.33 -0.16
CA ALA A 160 -3.22 -6.88 -0.18
C ALA A 160 -2.71 -6.37 -1.54
N ASP A 161 -1.75 -7.07 -2.16
CA ASP A 161 -1.29 -6.79 -3.52
C ASP A 161 -2.43 -6.91 -4.54
N CYS A 162 -3.29 -7.94 -4.42
CA CYS A 162 -4.45 -8.13 -5.29
C CYS A 162 -5.49 -7.00 -5.14
N LEU A 163 -5.85 -6.62 -3.91
CA LEU A 163 -6.76 -5.50 -3.66
C LEU A 163 -6.18 -4.18 -4.18
N THR A 164 -4.87 -3.98 -4.06
CA THR A 164 -4.17 -2.84 -4.67
C THR A 164 -4.33 -2.82 -6.18
N GLY A 165 -4.22 -3.98 -6.84
CA GLY A 165 -4.52 -4.15 -8.26
C GLY A 165 -5.95 -3.76 -8.63
N VAL A 166 -6.93 -4.14 -7.82
CA VAL A 166 -8.35 -3.78 -8.04
C VAL A 166 -8.56 -2.26 -8.01
N TRP A 167 -7.94 -1.56 -7.05
CA TRP A 167 -7.95 -0.10 -7.04
C TRP A 167 -7.22 0.48 -8.28
N ALA A 168 -6.05 -0.04 -8.64
CA ALA A 168 -5.29 0.41 -9.81
C ALA A 168 -6.07 0.25 -11.13
N ASN A 169 -6.91 -0.78 -11.26
CA ASN A 169 -7.84 -0.92 -12.38
C ASN A 169 -8.78 0.30 -12.50
N SER A 170 -9.29 0.80 -11.37
CA SER A 170 -10.15 1.99 -11.33
C SER A 170 -9.42 3.26 -11.72
N VAL A 171 -8.13 3.36 -11.39
CA VAL A 171 -7.26 4.49 -11.77
C VAL A 171 -7.02 4.46 -13.28
N TYR A 172 -6.73 3.28 -13.83
CA TYR A 172 -6.60 3.06 -15.28
C TYR A 172 -7.89 3.42 -16.02
N ALA A 173 -9.06 2.98 -15.52
CA ALA A 173 -10.36 3.26 -16.11
C ALA A 173 -10.69 4.77 -16.15
N ARG A 174 -10.10 5.56 -15.24
CA ARG A 174 -10.20 7.04 -15.22
C ARG A 174 -9.19 7.71 -16.16
N GLY A 175 -8.32 6.94 -16.83
CA GLY A 175 -7.28 7.46 -17.72
C GLY A 175 -6.13 8.15 -16.99
N LEU A 176 -5.90 7.76 -15.73
CA LEU A 176 -4.86 8.35 -14.88
C LEU A 176 -3.63 7.42 -14.73
N LEU A 177 -3.60 6.28 -15.43
CA LEU A 177 -2.41 5.41 -15.51
C LEU A 177 -1.87 5.34 -16.94
N GLU A 178 -0.57 5.49 -17.06
CA GLU A 178 0.22 5.15 -18.23
C GLU A 178 0.66 3.67 -18.16
N THR A 179 1.06 3.11 -19.30
CA THR A 179 1.54 1.71 -19.33
C THR A 179 2.86 1.54 -18.56
N THR A 180 3.64 2.63 -18.46
CA THR A 180 4.88 2.70 -17.68
C THR A 180 4.62 2.55 -16.19
N ASP A 181 3.54 3.11 -15.66
CA ASP A 181 3.20 3.07 -14.23
C ASP A 181 2.99 1.63 -13.72
N ILE A 182 2.37 0.78 -14.53
CA ILE A 182 2.24 -0.65 -14.20
C ILE A 182 3.61 -1.34 -14.16
N GLN A 183 4.55 -0.92 -14.99
CA GLN A 183 5.92 -1.44 -14.93
C GLN A 183 6.65 -0.96 -13.67
N GLU A 184 6.35 0.25 -13.17
CA GLU A 184 6.88 0.75 -11.90
C GLU A 184 6.45 -0.15 -10.73
N VAL A 185 5.17 -0.52 -10.64
CA VAL A 185 4.67 -1.44 -9.61
C VAL A 185 5.39 -2.78 -9.64
N MET A 186 5.54 -3.35 -10.84
CA MET A 186 6.17 -4.65 -11.02
C MET A 186 7.64 -4.65 -10.57
N ARG A 187 8.33 -3.52 -10.73
CA ARG A 187 9.70 -3.32 -10.24
C ARG A 187 9.74 -3.09 -8.75
N THR A 188 8.84 -2.26 -8.21
CA THR A 188 8.67 -2.11 -6.77
C THR A 188 8.46 -3.47 -6.10
N LEU A 189 7.53 -4.28 -6.60
CA LEU A 189 7.25 -5.64 -6.13
C LEU A 189 8.47 -6.58 -6.23
N ALA A 190 9.34 -6.37 -7.21
CA ALA A 190 10.61 -7.11 -7.30
C ALA A 190 11.60 -6.71 -6.21
N ASP A 191 11.61 -5.44 -5.81
CA ASP A 191 12.47 -4.93 -4.75
C ASP A 191 11.91 -5.20 -3.36
N ILE A 192 10.61 -5.04 -3.12
CA ILE A 192 10.00 -5.28 -1.80
C ILE A 192 9.65 -6.76 -1.56
N GLY A 193 9.57 -7.58 -2.61
CA GLY A 193 9.36 -9.02 -2.50
C GLY A 193 10.59 -9.73 -1.93
N GLU A 194 10.44 -10.76 -1.10
CA GLU A 194 11.62 -11.41 -0.49
C GLU A 194 12.28 -12.38 -1.48
N ASP A 195 13.63 -12.41 -1.48
CA ASP A 195 14.39 -13.37 -2.29
C ASP A 195 13.85 -14.79 -2.09
N SER A 196 13.59 -15.46 -3.22
CA SER A 196 13.21 -16.86 -3.32
C SER A 196 14.07 -17.84 -2.51
N SER A 197 15.32 -17.48 -2.18
CA SER A 197 16.27 -18.25 -1.38
C SER A 197 16.08 -18.12 0.15
N LYS A 198 15.31 -17.14 0.63
CA LYS A 198 15.05 -16.94 2.08
C LYS A 198 14.07 -17.98 2.61
N LEU A 199 14.35 -18.48 3.82
CA LEU A 199 13.57 -19.54 4.50
C LEU A 199 12.20 -19.05 4.97
N ASN A 200 12.08 -17.77 5.34
CA ASN A 200 10.81 -17.13 5.65
C ASN A 200 10.47 -16.17 4.52
N LYS A 201 9.35 -16.42 3.86
CA LYS A 201 8.78 -15.60 2.79
C LYS A 201 7.50 -14.95 3.31
N THR A 202 7.64 -14.14 4.35
CA THR A 202 6.50 -13.45 5.00
C THR A 202 5.77 -12.54 4.01
N HIS A 203 6.49 -11.94 3.05
CA HIS A 203 5.91 -11.08 2.01
C HIS A 203 5.60 -11.80 0.69
N GLY A 204 6.11 -13.02 0.49
CA GLY A 204 6.05 -13.74 -0.78
C GLY A 204 7.16 -13.33 -1.77
N THR A 205 7.32 -14.13 -2.83
CA THR A 205 8.33 -13.85 -3.88
C THR A 205 7.86 -12.73 -4.82
N PRO A 206 8.80 -12.03 -5.50
CA PRO A 206 8.47 -11.07 -6.56
C PRO A 206 7.42 -11.54 -7.55
N LYS A 207 7.51 -12.80 -7.98
CA LYS A 207 6.57 -13.40 -8.93
C LYS A 207 5.16 -13.56 -8.33
N GLU A 208 5.06 -14.04 -7.10
CA GLU A 208 3.77 -14.25 -6.45
C GLU A 208 3.04 -12.93 -6.23
N ARG A 209 3.77 -11.93 -5.75
CA ARG A 209 3.26 -10.57 -5.55
C ARG A 209 2.81 -9.92 -6.85
N THR A 210 3.63 -10.06 -7.89
CA THR A 210 3.30 -9.66 -9.27
C THR A 210 2.00 -10.32 -9.76
N ASP A 211 1.90 -11.64 -9.63
CA ASP A 211 0.75 -12.38 -10.12
C ASP A 211 -0.53 -11.96 -9.38
N ALA A 212 -0.42 -11.68 -8.08
CA ALA A 212 -1.53 -11.20 -7.25
C ALA A 212 -1.99 -9.79 -7.65
N PHE A 213 -1.07 -8.85 -7.79
CA PHE A 213 -1.38 -7.51 -8.28
C PHE A 213 -2.05 -7.55 -9.66
N LEU A 214 -1.50 -8.34 -10.60
CA LEU A 214 -2.07 -8.47 -11.94
C LEU A 214 -3.43 -9.16 -11.94
N LEU A 215 -3.70 -10.08 -11.02
CA LEU A 215 -5.03 -10.69 -10.88
C LEU A 215 -6.08 -9.62 -10.57
N GLY A 216 -5.83 -8.79 -9.56
CA GLY A 216 -6.73 -7.69 -9.20
C GLY A 216 -6.83 -6.62 -10.27
N TYR A 217 -5.70 -6.23 -10.85
CA TYR A 217 -5.64 -5.22 -11.91
C TYR A 217 -6.42 -5.64 -13.16
N ASN A 218 -6.32 -6.90 -13.57
CA ASN A 218 -7.04 -7.38 -14.75
C ASN A 218 -8.53 -7.64 -14.46
N SER A 219 -8.90 -8.01 -13.23
CA SER A 219 -10.28 -8.32 -12.88
C SER A 219 -11.11 -7.07 -12.57
N GLY A 220 -10.51 -6.08 -11.91
CA GLY A 220 -11.24 -4.94 -11.32
C GLY A 220 -12.30 -5.39 -10.29
N PHE A 221 -12.20 -6.61 -9.76
CA PHE A 221 -13.25 -7.24 -8.96
C PHE A 221 -12.67 -7.83 -7.67
N ALA A 222 -12.98 -7.22 -6.53
CA ALA A 222 -12.41 -7.57 -5.22
C ALA A 222 -12.55 -9.06 -4.84
N PRO A 223 -13.69 -9.74 -5.05
CA PRO A 223 -13.82 -11.17 -4.73
C PRO A 223 -12.89 -12.10 -5.53
N SER A 224 -12.23 -11.61 -6.59
CA SER A 224 -11.15 -12.38 -7.24
C SER A 224 -9.93 -12.60 -6.33
N CYS A 225 -9.78 -11.81 -5.26
CA CYS A 225 -8.69 -11.85 -4.30
C CYS A 225 -8.94 -12.81 -3.11
N ASP A 226 -10.18 -13.26 -2.90
CA ASP A 226 -10.59 -14.17 -1.81
C ASP A 226 -9.83 -15.50 -1.76
N PRO A 227 -9.42 -16.12 -2.89
CA PRO A 227 -8.65 -17.36 -2.88
C PRO A 227 -7.34 -17.27 -2.10
N TYR A 228 -6.73 -16.08 -1.98
CA TYR A 228 -5.54 -15.92 -1.14
C TYR A 228 -5.83 -16.15 0.34
N LEU A 229 -7.03 -15.82 0.81
CA LEU A 229 -7.39 -15.92 2.23
C LEU A 229 -8.07 -17.25 2.59
N THR A 230 -8.58 -17.97 1.60
CA THR A 230 -9.47 -19.13 1.80
C THR A 230 -8.86 -20.47 1.38
N THR A 231 -7.69 -20.47 0.74
CA THR A 231 -7.05 -21.71 0.28
C THR A 231 -5.80 -22.04 1.09
N PRO A 232 -5.73 -23.19 1.78
CA PRO A 232 -4.45 -23.70 2.26
C PRO A 232 -3.62 -24.12 1.05
N HIS A 233 -2.45 -23.50 0.86
CA HIS A 233 -1.43 -23.98 -0.07
C HIS A 233 -0.75 -25.25 0.45
#